data_AF-A0A4Q3VK44-F1
#
_entry.id   AF-A0A4Q3VK44-F1
#
_cell.length_a   1.000
_cell.length_b   1.000
_cell.length_c   1.000
_cell.angle_alpha   90.00
_cell.angle_beta   90.00
_cell.angle_gamma   90.00
#
_symmetry.space_group_name_H-M   'P 1'
#
loop_
_entity.id
_entity.type
_entity.pdbx_description
1 polymer ?
#
loop_
_entity_poly.entity_id
_entity_poly.type
_entity_poly.pdbx_seq_one_letter_code
_entity_poly.pdbx_strand_id
1 'polypeptide(L)'
;MPENRNTGFVAFAWSLLVLNVAAVGWGVFLRAGRFGDGCGGNWPLCGESNPVRGQISRLIEGSHRAMTSLIGLLAIIMAVWAWRRFARGSATRRYAYA
;
A
#
# COMPACT_ATOMS: atom_id res chain seq x y z
N MET A 1 26.36 -10.58 -20.96
CA MET A 1 25.47 -9.68 -21.74
C MET A 1 24.89 -8.67 -20.76
N PRO A 2 25.32 -7.40 -20.75
CA PRO A 2 24.75 -6.41 -19.85
C PRO A 2 23.38 -5.97 -20.41
N GLU A 3 22.32 -6.61 -19.92
CA GLU A 3 20.95 -6.15 -20.09
C GLU A 3 20.85 -4.75 -19.48
N ASN A 4 20.50 -3.73 -20.27
CA ASN A 4 20.11 -2.44 -19.73
C ASN A 4 18.80 -2.67 -18.96
N ARG A 5 18.96 -3.06 -17.70
CA ARG A 5 17.84 -3.28 -16.80
C ARG A 5 17.48 -1.90 -16.31
N ASN A 6 16.21 -1.51 -16.46
CA ASN A 6 15.69 -0.28 -15.85
C ASN A 6 15.74 -0.44 -14.32
N THR A 7 16.94 -0.34 -13.74
CA THR A 7 17.24 -0.64 -12.34
C THR A 7 16.41 0.23 -11.41
N GLY A 8 16.14 1.48 -11.78
CA GLY A 8 15.24 2.36 -11.04
C GLY A 8 13.78 1.86 -11.00
N PHE A 9 13.24 1.37 -12.12
CA PHE A 9 11.87 0.83 -12.16
C PHE A 9 11.77 -0.51 -11.42
N VAL A 10 12.77 -1.38 -11.60
CA VAL A 10 12.84 -2.68 -10.91
C VAL A 10 13.00 -2.48 -9.40
N ALA A 11 13.87 -1.57 -8.97
CA ALA A 11 14.03 -1.23 -7.56
C ALA A 11 12.73 -0.68 -6.97
N PHE A 12 12.05 0.24 -7.67
CA PHE A 12 10.77 0.78 -7.24
C PHE A 12 9.70 -0.31 -7.09
N ALA A 13 9.60 -1.23 -8.06
CA ALA A 13 8.67 -2.35 -8.01
C ALA A 13 8.95 -3.29 -6.82
N TRP A 14 10.22 -3.62 -6.57
CA TRP A 14 10.61 -4.43 -5.41
C TRP A 14 10.36 -3.71 -4.09
N SER A 15 10.64 -2.41 -4.00
CA SER A 15 10.30 -1.61 -2.82
C SER A 15 8.79 -1.61 -2.55
N LEU A 16 7.97 -1.44 -3.60
CA LEU A 16 6.52 -1.48 -3.47
C LEU A 16 6.03 -2.86 -2.98
N LEU A 17 6.63 -3.94 -3.49
CA LEU A 17 6.30 -5.30 -3.06
C LEU A 17 6.61 -5.50 -1.57
N VAL A 18 7.80 -5.11 -1.12
CA VAL A 18 8.20 -5.23 0.30
C VAL A 18 7.28 -4.40 1.19
N LEU A 19 6.92 -3.18 0.78
CA LEU A 19 5.98 -2.32 1.51
C LEU A 19 4.59 -2.96 1.62
N ASN A 20 4.10 -3.61 0.56
CA ASN A 20 2.83 -4.35 0.61
C ASN A 20 2.89 -5.52 1.59
N VAL A 21 3.96 -6.32 1.55
CA VAL A 21 4.15 -7.44 2.49
C VAL A 21 4.19 -6.95 3.93
N ALA A 22 4.92 -5.87 4.19
CA ALA A 22 4.96 -5.23 5.51
C ALA A 22 3.57 -4.73 5.95
N ALA A 23 2.79 -4.15 5.04
CA ALA A 23 1.45 -3.67 5.34
C ALA A 23 0.45 -4.78 5.66
N VAL A 24 0.53 -5.91 4.95
CA VAL A 24 -0.25 -7.10 5.26
C VAL A 24 0.14 -7.66 6.62
N GLY A 25 1.44 -7.78 6.92
CA GLY A 25 1.93 -8.21 8.23
C GLY A 25 1.45 -7.31 9.37
N TRP A 26 1.48 -5.99 9.17
CA TRP A 26 0.92 -5.03 10.13
C TRP A 26 -0.59 -5.23 10.32
N GLY A 27 -1.35 -5.46 9.24
CA GLY A 27 -2.78 -5.77 9.34
C GLY A 27 -3.07 -7.06 10.14
N VAL A 28 -2.22 -8.09 10.00
CA VAL A 28 -2.31 -9.31 10.82
C VAL A 28 -2.08 -8.99 12.30
N PHE A 29 -1.09 -8.14 12.61
CA PHE A 29 -0.84 -7.68 13.98
C PHE A 29 -2.06 -6.94 14.57
N LEU A 30 -2.70 -6.04 13.81
CA LEU A 30 -3.93 -5.38 14.24
C LEU A 30 -5.05 -6.36 14.59
N ARG A 31 -5.21 -7.40 13.75
CA ARG A 31 -6.24 -8.42 13.97
C ARG A 31 -5.96 -9.26 15.21
N ALA A 32 -4.70 -9.67 15.41
CA ALA A 32 -4.29 -10.43 16.59
C ALA A 32 -4.46 -9.61 17.89
N GLY A 33 -4.10 -8.33 17.86
CA GLY A 33 -4.23 -7.41 18.99
C GLY A 33 -5.64 -6.86 19.22
N ARG A 34 -6.64 -7.25 18.40
CA ARG A 34 -8.01 -6.70 18.42
C ARG A 34 -8.06 -5.17 18.29
N PHE A 35 -7.11 -4.59 17.57
CA PHE A 35 -7.00 -3.14 17.35
C PHE A 35 -7.75 -2.65 16.10
N GLY A 36 -8.35 -3.56 15.33
CA GLY A 36 -8.99 -3.26 14.04
C GLY A 36 -10.27 -2.42 14.10
N ASP A 37 -10.73 -2.07 15.30
CA ASP A 37 -11.90 -1.24 15.56
C ASP A 37 -11.55 0.05 16.33
N GLY A 38 -10.30 0.49 16.35
CA GLY A 38 -9.91 1.80 16.90
C GLY A 38 -10.60 3.01 16.25
N CYS A 39 -10.65 3.09 14.93
CA CYS A 39 -11.13 4.25 14.16
C CYS A 39 -12.62 4.20 13.78
N GLY A 40 -13.28 3.03 13.91
CA GLY A 40 -14.69 2.86 13.57
C GLY A 40 -15.01 3.14 12.09
N GLY A 41 -16.24 3.61 11.83
CA GLY A 41 -16.76 3.84 10.48
C GLY A 41 -16.22 5.09 9.77
N ASN A 42 -15.47 5.94 10.47
CA ASN A 42 -14.93 7.16 9.89
C ASN A 42 -13.66 6.86 9.09
N TRP A 43 -13.82 6.88 7.77
CA TRP A 43 -12.78 6.76 6.76
C TRP A 43 -12.94 7.95 5.81
N PRO A 44 -11.88 8.70 5.45
CA PRO A 44 -10.44 8.37 5.54
C PRO A 44 -9.75 8.85 6.83
N LEU A 45 -10.35 9.82 7.51
CA LEU A 45 -9.78 10.44 8.70
C LEU A 45 -10.34 9.71 9.94
N CYS A 46 -9.46 9.18 10.78
CA CYS A 46 -9.76 8.54 12.07
C CYS A 46 -10.22 9.58 13.12
N GLY A 47 -11.17 10.44 12.73
CA GLY A 47 -11.47 11.72 13.38
C GLY A 47 -12.42 11.64 14.58
N GLU A 48 -13.02 10.48 14.86
CA GLU A 48 -13.85 10.33 16.06
C GLU A 48 -12.95 10.02 17.25
N SER A 49 -12.87 10.94 18.21
CA SER A 49 -12.13 10.72 19.44
C SER A 49 -12.91 9.81 20.41
N ASN A 50 -13.38 8.65 19.96
CA ASN A 50 -14.27 7.82 20.77
C ASN A 50 -13.57 7.33 22.06
N PRO A 51 -13.98 7.76 23.27
CA PRO A 51 -13.36 7.36 24.52
C PRO A 51 -13.43 5.85 24.78
N VAL A 52 -14.44 5.18 24.20
CA VAL A 52 -14.65 3.72 24.34
C VAL A 52 -13.57 2.89 23.64
N ARG A 53 -12.98 3.38 22.54
CA ARG A 53 -12.06 2.62 21.69
C ARG A 53 -10.58 2.79 22.05
N GLY A 54 -10.27 3.60 23.08
CA GLY A 54 -8.91 3.85 23.58
C GLY A 54 -8.02 4.64 22.59
N GLN A 55 -7.04 5.37 23.12
CA GLN A 55 -6.13 6.19 22.30
C GLN A 55 -5.13 5.33 21.50
N ILE A 56 -4.65 4.23 22.09
CA ILE A 56 -3.65 3.34 21.48
C ILE A 56 -4.23 2.61 20.26
N SER A 57 -5.43 2.04 20.38
CA SER A 57 -6.08 1.33 19.26
C SER A 57 -6.31 2.26 18.06
N ARG A 58 -6.69 3.52 18.32
CA ARG A 58 -6.84 4.57 17.30
C ARG A 58 -5.54 4.90 16.59
N LEU A 59 -4.44 5.05 17.33
CA LEU A 59 -3.12 5.31 16.74
C LEU A 59 -2.64 4.14 15.87
N ILE A 60 -2.82 2.90 16.34
CA ILE A 60 -2.41 1.70 15.62
C ILE A 60 -3.26 1.48 14.36
N GLU A 61 -4.59 1.65 14.44
CA GLU A 61 -5.45 1.52 13.25
C GLU A 61 -5.25 2.68 12.27
N GLY A 62 -5.09 3.89 12.80
CA GLY A 62 -4.77 5.07 11.99
C GLY A 62 -3.46 4.90 11.23
N SER A 63 -2.41 4.34 11.84
CA SER A 63 -1.14 4.08 11.16
C SER A 63 -1.27 3.02 10.06
N HIS A 64 -2.06 1.96 10.29
CA HIS A 64 -2.34 0.97 9.27
C HIS A 64 -3.06 1.60 8.05
N ARG A 65 -4.12 2.38 8.29
CA ARG A 65 -4.86 3.10 7.23
C ARG A 65 -3.99 4.09 6.47
N ALA A 66 -3.11 4.82 7.16
CA ALA A 66 -2.17 5.76 6.54
C ALA A 66 -1.17 5.03 5.64
N MET A 67 -0.61 3.91 6.12
CA MET A 67 0.33 3.10 5.35
C MET A 67 -0.33 2.51 4.09
N THR A 68 -1.53 1.94 4.19
CA THR A 68 -2.24 1.41 3.01
C THR A 68 -2.59 2.51 2.02
N SER A 69 -2.94 3.71 2.49
CA SER A 69 -3.23 4.86 1.62
C SER A 69 -1.99 5.31 0.84
N LEU A 70 -0.83 5.38 1.52
CA LEU A 70 0.44 5.72 0.87
C LEU A 70 0.84 4.66 -0.17
N ILE A 71 0.69 3.37 0.16
CA ILE A 71 0.99 2.28 -0.76
C ILE A 71 0.08 2.35 -2.00
N GLY A 72 -1.22 2.62 -1.82
CA GLY A 72 -2.14 2.82 -2.94
C GLY A 72 -1.70 3.96 -3.86
N LEU A 73 -1.26 5.09 -3.29
CA LEU A 73 -0.75 6.22 -4.07
C LEU A 73 0.54 5.87 -4.83
N LEU A 74 1.49 5.18 -4.18
CA LEU A 74 2.71 4.70 -4.83
C LEU A 74 2.42 3.70 -5.95
N ALA A 75 1.41 2.84 -5.80
CA ALA A 75 0.96 1.91 -6.83
C ALA A 75 0.38 2.64 -8.05
N ILE A 76 -0.40 3.70 -7.85
CA ILE A 76 -0.90 4.56 -8.94
C ILE A 76 0.27 5.22 -9.68
N ILE A 77 1.25 5.75 -8.95
CA ILE A 77 2.46 6.33 -9.54
C ILE A 77 3.20 5.26 -10.38
N MET A 78 3.32 4.03 -9.86
CA MET A 78 3.93 2.92 -10.59
C MET A 78 3.19 2.62 -11.89
N ALA A 79 1.85 2.55 -11.84
CA ALA A 79 1.00 2.27 -12.99
C ALA A 79 1.13 3.36 -14.06
N VAL A 80 1.05 4.64 -13.66
CA VAL A 80 1.23 5.79 -14.56
C VAL A 80 2.63 5.79 -15.17
N TRP A 81 3.67 5.50 -14.38
CA TRP A 81 5.04 5.45 -14.87
C TRP A 81 5.25 4.28 -15.84
N ALA A 82 4.69 3.11 -15.55
CA ALA A 82 4.71 1.96 -16.44
C ALA A 82 4.00 2.26 -17.77
N TRP A 83 2.82 2.88 -17.73
CA TRP A 83 2.07 3.27 -18.94
C TRP A 83 2.79 4.33 -19.78
N ARG A 84 3.48 5.29 -19.15
CA ARG A 84 4.25 6.32 -19.84
C ARG A 84 5.56 5.79 -20.43
N ARG A 85 6.23 4.87 -19.74
CA ARG A 85 7.56 4.37 -20.12
C ARG A 85 7.49 3.18 -21.08
N PHE A 86 6.46 2.34 -20.95
CA PHE A 86 6.28 1.14 -21.77
C PHE A 86 5.08 1.31 -22.71
N ALA A 87 5.35 1.72 -23.95
CA ALA A 87 4.35 1.88 -25.00
C ALA A 87 3.80 0.53 -25.52
N ARG A 88 2.64 0.59 -26.19
CA ARG A 88 1.78 -0.54 -26.62
C ARG A 88 2.58 -1.76 -27.15
N GLY A 89 2.64 -2.85 -26.38
CA GLY A 89 3.16 -4.15 -26.86
C GLY A 89 4.16 -4.88 -25.95
N SER A 90 4.65 -4.25 -24.88
CA SER A 90 5.47 -4.95 -23.88
C SER A 90 4.65 -5.95 -23.05
N ALA A 91 5.26 -7.07 -22.65
CA ALA A 91 4.62 -8.16 -21.91
C ALA A 91 3.83 -7.69 -20.67
N THR A 92 4.26 -6.59 -20.04
CA THR A 92 3.60 -5.93 -18.91
C THR A 92 2.17 -5.43 -19.19
N ARG A 93 1.81 -5.15 -20.45
CA ARG A 93 0.44 -4.77 -20.82
C ARG A 93 -0.42 -5.96 -21.27
N ARG A 94 0.20 -7.10 -21.62
CA ARG A 94 -0.52 -8.28 -22.14
C ARG A 94 -1.21 -9.08 -21.03
N TYR A 95 -0.65 -9.07 -19.82
CA TYR A 95 -1.26 -9.69 -18.63
C TYR A 95 -2.20 -8.76 -17.85
N ALA A 96 -2.34 -7.50 -18.25
CA ALA A 96 -3.35 -6.60 -17.66
C ALA A 96 -4.78 -6.86 -18.19
N TYR A 97 -4.92 -7.74 -19.20
CA TYR A 97 -6.17 -8.10 -19.87
C TYR A 97 -6.48 -9.61 -19.87
N ALA A 98 -5.66 -10.42 -19.20
CA ALA A 98 -5.84 -11.87 -19.07
C ALA A 98 -6.00 -12.21 -17.59
#